data_AF-A0A150GKG3-F1
#
_entry.id   AF-A0A150GKG3-F1
#
_cell.length_a   1.000
_cell.length_b   1.000
_cell.length_c   1.000
_cell.angle_alpha   90.00
_cell.angle_beta   90.00
_cell.angle_gamma   90.00
#
_symmetry.space_group_name_H-M   'P 1'
#
loop_
_entity.id
_entity.type
_entity.pdbx_description
1 polymer ?
#
loop_
_entity_poly.entity_id
_entity_poly.type
_entity_poly.pdbx_seq_one_letter_code
_entity_poly.pdbx_strand_id
1 'polypeptide(L)'
;MALRMTPATSGSAVSRRPAARAFTAVRPVSSRNVASRAATAEAPKATKEWSALVCNSDFFFNDPQNESIAEQLRERVRFYKEQNRDTDFYLVADPKWLDAKFPELGKQVKRPCVALVSTDKTWITFMKLRIDRVLKIDLKDLSDAEVLAAGGEVPDFPAPAKWTAPYARYTPGWWKAFYPPQH
;
A
#
# COMPACT_ATOMS: atom_id res chain seq x y z
N MET A 1 -86.94 27.77 -34.17
CA MET A 1 -87.30 26.73 -35.17
C MET A 1 -87.06 25.37 -34.51
N ALA A 2 -87.99 24.44 -34.70
CA ALA A 2 -88.19 23.12 -34.08
C ALA A 2 -86.90 22.29 -33.80
N LEU A 3 -86.85 21.28 -32.92
CA LEU A 3 -87.76 20.14 -32.81
C LEU A 3 -87.50 19.35 -31.50
N ARG A 4 -88.56 18.75 -30.97
CA ARG A 4 -88.57 17.75 -29.89
C ARG A 4 -87.80 16.46 -30.27
N MET A 5 -87.34 15.71 -29.27
CA MET A 5 -87.79 14.34 -28.91
C MET A 5 -86.71 13.53 -28.18
N THR A 6 -87.22 12.64 -27.34
CA THR A 6 -86.70 11.84 -26.23
C THR A 6 -85.99 10.53 -26.68
N PRO A 7 -85.91 9.46 -25.85
CA PRO A 7 -84.81 9.06 -24.96
C PRO A 7 -84.28 7.63 -25.31
N ALA A 8 -83.45 7.03 -24.45
CA ALA A 8 -83.21 5.57 -24.24
C ALA A 8 -81.72 5.34 -23.89
N THR A 9 -81.23 4.28 -23.24
CA THR A 9 -81.70 3.21 -22.34
C THR A 9 -80.40 2.49 -21.92
N SER A 10 -80.44 1.90 -20.73
CA SER A 10 -79.47 1.05 -20.03
C SER A 10 -78.40 0.26 -20.82
N GLY A 11 -77.18 0.21 -20.25
CA GLY A 11 -76.19 -0.84 -20.50
C GLY A 11 -75.38 -1.11 -19.22
N SER A 12 -75.61 -2.26 -18.58
CA SER A 12 -74.88 -2.75 -17.40
C SER A 12 -73.53 -3.35 -17.84
N ALA A 13 -72.43 -2.88 -17.25
CA ALA A 13 -71.07 -3.35 -17.57
C ALA A 13 -70.51 -4.25 -16.45
N VAL A 14 -70.09 -5.44 -16.85
CA VAL A 14 -69.52 -6.52 -16.03
C VAL A 14 -68.16 -6.10 -15.43
N SER A 15 -68.05 -6.12 -14.10
CA SER A 15 -66.81 -5.85 -13.37
C SER A 15 -65.90 -7.09 -13.37
N ARG A 16 -64.76 -7.03 -14.08
CA ARG A 16 -63.67 -8.02 -14.00
C ARG A 16 -62.67 -7.58 -12.94
N ARG A 17 -62.50 -8.36 -11.87
CA ARG A 17 -61.46 -8.14 -10.85
C ARG A 17 -60.08 -8.51 -11.40
N PRO A 18 -59.02 -7.71 -11.19
CA PRO A 18 -57.66 -8.14 -11.50
C PRO A 18 -57.10 -9.02 -10.36
N ALA A 19 -56.41 -10.09 -10.73
CA ALA A 19 -55.66 -10.94 -9.80
C ALA A 19 -54.41 -10.18 -9.33
N ALA A 20 -54.27 -9.97 -8.01
CA ALA A 20 -53.08 -9.38 -7.42
C ALA A 20 -51.92 -10.39 -7.46
N ARG A 21 -50.82 -10.04 -8.15
CA ARG A 21 -49.54 -10.75 -8.08
C ARG A 21 -48.92 -10.51 -6.70
N ALA A 22 -48.69 -11.58 -5.94
CA ALA A 22 -47.94 -11.52 -4.70
C ALA A 22 -46.46 -11.27 -5.01
N PHE A 23 -45.95 -10.09 -4.62
CA PHE A 23 -44.52 -9.83 -4.63
C PHE A 23 -43.89 -10.46 -3.38
N THR A 24 -42.89 -11.31 -3.60
CA THR A 24 -42.12 -11.94 -2.53
C THR A 24 -41.27 -10.88 -1.82
N ALA A 25 -41.49 -10.69 -0.53
CA ALA A 25 -40.72 -9.73 0.28
C ALA A 25 -39.27 -10.20 0.45
N VAL A 26 -38.30 -9.38 0.02
CA VAL A 26 -36.88 -9.58 0.29
C VAL A 26 -36.60 -9.19 1.75
N ARG A 27 -36.01 -10.10 2.54
CA ARG A 27 -35.63 -9.82 3.93
C ARG A 27 -34.48 -8.80 3.96
N PRO A 28 -34.55 -7.74 4.79
CA PRO A 28 -33.43 -6.83 4.94
C PRO A 28 -32.28 -7.54 5.67
N VAL A 29 -31.08 -7.49 5.09
CA VAL A 29 -29.84 -7.87 5.78
C VAL A 29 -29.56 -6.80 6.83
N SER A 30 -29.58 -7.20 8.11
CA SER A 30 -29.20 -6.32 9.22
C SER A 30 -27.72 -5.95 9.07
N SER A 31 -27.45 -4.69 8.76
CA SER A 31 -26.11 -4.12 8.81
C SER A 31 -25.60 -4.21 10.25
N ARG A 32 -24.58 -5.05 10.48
CA ARG A 32 -23.84 -4.98 11.75
C ARG A 32 -23.17 -3.62 11.81
N ASN A 33 -23.69 -2.75 12.68
CA ASN A 33 -22.95 -1.60 13.15
C ASN A 33 -21.65 -2.11 13.78
N VAL A 34 -20.52 -1.93 13.09
CA VAL A 34 -19.21 -1.99 13.71
C VAL A 34 -19.11 -0.73 14.56
N ALA A 35 -19.47 -0.85 15.82
CA ALA A 35 -19.21 0.17 16.81
C ALA A 35 -17.72 0.48 16.78
N SER A 36 -17.37 1.70 16.39
CA SER A 36 -16.03 2.27 16.53
C SER A 36 -15.70 2.26 18.01
N ARG A 37 -14.97 1.23 18.44
CA ARG A 37 -14.41 1.18 19.78
C ARG A 37 -13.24 2.16 19.80
N ALA A 38 -13.52 3.38 20.22
CA ALA A 38 -12.49 4.30 20.70
C ALA A 38 -11.83 3.63 21.91
N ALA A 39 -10.75 2.92 21.65
CA ALA A 39 -9.87 2.37 22.67
C ALA A 39 -8.65 3.28 22.75
N THR A 40 -8.75 4.30 23.60
CA THR A 40 -7.57 4.89 24.23
C THR A 40 -7.09 3.87 25.27
N ALA A 41 -6.36 2.87 24.79
CA ALA A 41 -5.60 1.97 25.62
C ALA A 41 -4.16 2.07 25.12
N GLU A 42 -3.29 2.70 25.91
CA GLU A 42 -1.85 2.60 25.70
C GLU A 42 -1.49 1.11 25.77
N ALA A 43 -1.26 0.54 24.59
CA ALA A 43 -0.78 -0.81 24.46
C ALA A 43 0.61 -0.91 25.12
N PRO A 44 0.95 -2.06 25.73
CA PRO A 44 2.33 -2.30 26.17
C PRO A 44 3.25 -2.04 24.99
N LYS A 45 4.34 -1.28 25.20
CA LYS A 45 5.37 -1.01 24.18
C LYS A 45 5.96 -2.36 23.74
N ALA A 46 5.34 -2.96 22.73
CA ALA A 46 5.84 -4.13 22.07
C ALA A 46 7.23 -3.76 21.52
N THR A 47 8.23 -4.56 21.88
CA THR A 47 9.54 -4.49 21.24
C THR A 47 9.33 -4.61 19.73
N LYS A 48 9.73 -3.57 18.99
CA LYS A 48 9.57 -3.50 17.54
C LYS A 48 10.49 -4.53 16.91
N GLU A 49 9.92 -5.59 16.34
CA GLU A 49 10.69 -6.54 15.55
C GLU A 49 10.87 -5.98 14.13
N TRP A 50 12.09 -5.62 13.79
CA TRP A 50 12.42 -5.12 12.45
C TRP A 50 12.70 -6.27 11.48
N SER A 51 12.28 -6.10 10.24
CA SER A 51 12.68 -6.94 9.11
C SER A 51 13.25 -6.05 8.00
N ALA A 52 14.23 -6.57 7.28
CA ALA A 52 14.95 -5.86 6.23
C ALA A 52 14.95 -6.63 4.91
N LEU A 53 14.91 -5.89 3.81
CA LEU A 53 15.23 -6.38 2.47
C LEU A 53 16.51 -5.70 1.99
N VAL A 54 17.54 -6.49 1.69
CA VAL A 54 18.85 -5.99 1.29
C VAL A 54 19.12 -6.34 -0.18
N CYS A 55 19.58 -5.36 -0.95
CA CYS A 55 19.96 -5.57 -2.34
C CYS A 55 20.92 -4.48 -2.85
N ASN A 56 21.40 -4.63 -4.09
CA ASN A 56 22.21 -3.62 -4.77
C ASN A 56 21.39 -2.34 -4.99
N SER A 57 21.97 -1.18 -4.69
CA SER A 57 21.32 0.12 -4.86
C SER A 57 20.98 0.44 -6.32
N ASP A 58 21.84 0.06 -7.27
CA ASP A 58 21.58 0.25 -8.71
C ASP A 58 20.35 -0.56 -9.15
N PHE A 59 20.27 -1.81 -8.71
CA PHE A 59 19.11 -2.66 -8.96
C PHE A 59 17.83 -2.08 -8.33
N PHE A 60 17.90 -1.58 -7.10
CA PHE A 60 16.71 -1.09 -6.41
C PHE A 60 16.19 0.24 -6.98
N PHE A 61 17.07 1.18 -7.32
CA PHE A 61 16.69 2.55 -7.68
C PHE A 61 16.63 2.84 -9.19
N ASN A 62 17.41 2.12 -9.98
CA ASN A 62 17.67 2.46 -11.39
C ASN A 62 17.18 1.37 -12.37
N ASP A 63 16.87 0.17 -11.90
CA ASP A 63 16.32 -0.90 -12.75
C ASP A 63 14.91 -0.53 -13.25
N PRO A 64 14.65 -0.55 -14.58
CA PRO A 64 13.34 -0.24 -15.15
C PRO A 64 12.19 -1.09 -14.59
N GLN A 65 12.45 -2.32 -14.16
CA GLN A 65 11.41 -3.19 -13.58
C GLN A 65 10.91 -2.70 -12.22
N ASN A 66 11.73 -1.91 -11.53
CA ASN A 66 11.53 -1.43 -10.16
C ASN A 66 11.00 0.01 -10.10
N GLU A 67 10.70 0.64 -11.23
CA GLU A 67 10.21 2.01 -11.28
C GLU A 67 8.92 2.23 -10.47
N SER A 68 8.04 1.23 -10.41
CA SER A 68 6.81 1.30 -9.61
C SER A 68 7.04 1.42 -8.10
N ILE A 69 8.24 1.08 -7.61
CA ILE A 69 8.55 1.11 -6.17
C ILE A 69 8.47 2.53 -5.63
N ALA A 70 8.91 3.53 -6.40
CA ALA A 70 8.85 4.93 -5.98
C ALA A 70 7.42 5.37 -5.66
N GLU A 71 6.45 4.99 -6.49
CA GLU A 71 5.03 5.27 -6.22
C GLU A 71 4.48 4.43 -5.07
N GLN A 72 4.84 3.16 -4.97
CA GLN A 72 4.40 2.32 -3.85
C GLN A 72 4.83 2.90 -2.50
N LEU A 73 6.06 3.42 -2.42
CA LEU A 73 6.58 4.05 -1.20
C LEU A 73 5.91 5.40 -0.94
N ARG A 74 5.74 6.24 -1.97
CA ARG A 74 5.04 7.54 -1.83
C ARG A 74 3.60 7.38 -1.38
N GLU A 75 2.87 6.48 -2.01
CA GLU A 75 1.47 6.20 -1.66
C GLU A 75 1.37 5.60 -0.27
N ARG A 76 2.32 4.75 0.15
CA ARG A 76 2.34 4.25 1.53
C ARG A 76 2.58 5.36 2.55
N VAL A 77 3.48 6.31 2.28
CA VAL A 77 3.66 7.50 3.15
C VAL A 77 2.37 8.32 3.21
N ARG A 78 1.71 8.54 2.07
CA ARG A 78 0.43 9.26 2.02
C ARG A 78 -0.65 8.54 2.84
N PHE A 79 -0.78 7.22 2.65
CA PHE A 79 -1.71 6.38 3.41
C PHE A 79 -1.48 6.51 4.92
N TYR A 80 -0.23 6.49 5.39
CA TYR A 80 0.06 6.68 6.81
C TYR A 80 -0.31 8.07 7.34
N LYS A 81 -0.05 9.12 6.55
CA LYS A 81 -0.49 10.48 6.90
C LYS A 81 -2.01 10.59 7.00
N GLU A 82 -2.74 10.03 6.03
CA GLU A 82 -4.21 10.03 6.03
C GLU A 82 -4.80 9.24 7.21
N GLN A 83 -4.09 8.22 7.71
CA GLN A 83 -4.48 7.42 8.87
C GLN A 83 -3.94 7.97 10.21
N ASN A 84 -3.25 9.13 10.23
CA ASN A 84 -2.56 9.69 11.40
C ASN A 84 -1.62 8.68 12.08
N ARG A 85 -0.90 7.89 11.27
CA ARG A 85 0.06 6.88 11.72
C ARG A 85 1.48 7.32 11.39
N ASP A 86 2.40 7.02 12.31
CA ASP A 86 3.83 7.25 12.08
C ASP A 86 4.40 6.30 11.01
N THR A 87 5.39 6.80 10.27
CA THR A 87 6.09 5.98 9.28
C THR A 87 6.96 4.95 9.99
N ASP A 88 6.80 3.69 9.61
CA ASP A 88 7.44 2.54 10.23
C ASP A 88 8.37 1.78 9.26
N PHE A 89 8.78 2.45 8.18
CA PHE A 89 9.70 1.94 7.20
C PHE A 89 10.65 3.02 6.72
N TYR A 90 11.87 2.61 6.39
CA TYR A 90 12.93 3.52 5.94
C TYR A 90 13.84 2.83 4.93
N LEU A 91 14.53 3.64 4.12
CA LEU A 91 15.65 3.20 3.30
C LEU A 91 16.95 3.52 4.03
N VAL A 92 17.82 2.52 4.16
CA VAL A 92 19.14 2.65 4.79
C VAL A 92 20.20 2.38 3.74
N ALA A 93 21.00 3.40 3.44
CA ALA A 93 22.12 3.29 2.54
C ALA A 93 23.28 2.56 3.23
N ASP A 94 23.80 1.52 2.58
CA ASP A 94 24.92 0.70 3.07
C ASP A 94 24.82 0.35 4.58
N PRO A 95 23.84 -0.48 4.99
CA PRO A 95 23.59 -0.76 6.40
C PRO A 95 24.82 -1.30 7.14
N LYS A 96 25.26 -0.60 8.20
CA LYS A 96 26.46 -0.98 8.98
C LYS A 96 26.36 -2.37 9.61
N TRP A 97 25.15 -2.79 9.97
CA TRP A 97 24.90 -4.07 10.60
C TRP A 97 25.05 -5.26 9.65
N LEU A 98 24.99 -5.06 8.33
CA LEU A 98 25.00 -6.16 7.37
C LEU A 98 26.30 -6.95 7.44
N ASP A 99 27.43 -6.27 7.38
CA ASP A 99 28.75 -6.92 7.41
C ASP A 99 29.15 -7.36 8.82
N ALA A 100 28.69 -6.64 9.85
CA ALA A 100 28.98 -6.96 11.25
C ALA A 100 28.22 -8.20 11.77
N LYS A 101 26.95 -8.36 11.38
CA LYS A 101 26.07 -9.43 11.89
C LYS A 101 25.86 -10.56 10.87
N PHE A 102 25.88 -10.26 9.57
CA PHE A 102 25.57 -11.20 8.51
C PHE A 102 26.63 -11.21 7.39
N PRO A 103 27.90 -11.49 7.70
CA PRO A 103 29.01 -11.40 6.75
C PRO A 103 28.81 -12.30 5.50
N GLU A 104 28.21 -13.48 5.67
CA GLU A 104 27.92 -14.38 4.54
C GLU A 104 26.85 -13.83 3.60
N LEU A 105 25.85 -13.11 4.12
CA LEU A 105 24.84 -12.43 3.29
C LEU A 105 25.43 -11.16 2.65
N GLY A 106 26.25 -10.41 3.39
CA GLY A 106 26.94 -9.22 2.89
C GLY A 106 27.81 -9.47 1.66
N LYS A 107 28.44 -10.66 1.56
CA LYS A 107 29.22 -11.11 0.40
C LYS A 107 28.37 -11.39 -0.85
N GLN A 108 27.10 -11.76 -0.68
CA GLN A 108 26.19 -12.06 -1.79
C GLN A 108 25.65 -10.77 -2.45
N VAL A 109 25.68 -9.65 -1.74
CA VAL A 109 25.13 -8.38 -2.20
C VAL A 109 26.22 -7.52 -2.83
N LYS A 110 26.04 -7.17 -4.11
CA LYS A 110 26.91 -6.22 -4.81
C LYS A 110 26.77 -4.82 -4.20
N ARG A 111 27.90 -4.15 -3.93
CA ARG A 111 27.96 -2.76 -3.45
C ARG A 111 27.94 -1.77 -4.63
N PRO A 112 27.34 -0.57 -4.47
CA PRO A 112 26.67 -0.08 -3.26
C PRO A 112 25.36 -0.83 -2.99
N CYS A 113 25.00 -1.01 -1.71
CA CYS A 113 23.78 -1.71 -1.34
C CYS A 113 22.83 -0.81 -0.55
N VAL A 114 21.56 -1.18 -0.57
CA VAL A 114 20.49 -0.52 0.18
C VAL A 114 19.67 -1.57 0.93
N ALA A 115 19.24 -1.20 2.14
CA ALA A 115 18.26 -1.95 2.90
C ALA A 115 16.93 -1.19 2.97
N LEU A 116 15.85 -1.85 2.60
CA LEU A 116 14.49 -1.42 2.97
C LEU A 116 14.13 -2.09 4.29
N VAL A 117 13.99 -1.30 5.34
CA VAL A 117 13.68 -1.78 6.69
C VAL A 117 12.26 -1.40 7.08
N SER A 118 11.54 -2.28 7.79
CA SER A 118 10.23 -1.96 8.37
C SER A 118 9.90 -2.88 9.54
N THR A 119 9.01 -2.42 10.41
CA THR A 119 8.39 -3.24 11.46
C THR A 119 7.21 -4.08 10.96
N ASP A 120 6.66 -3.79 9.78
CA ASP A 120 5.55 -4.53 9.16
C ASP A 120 6.08 -5.72 8.34
N LYS A 121 6.12 -6.90 8.98
CA LYS A 121 6.58 -8.15 8.36
C LYS A 121 5.74 -8.60 7.16
N THR A 122 4.45 -8.33 7.18
CA THR A 122 3.54 -8.68 6.09
C THR A 122 3.90 -7.87 4.86
N TRP A 123 4.13 -6.56 5.05
CA TRP A 123 4.56 -5.68 3.98
C TRP A 123 5.96 -6.01 3.47
N ILE A 124 6.92 -6.30 4.34
CA ILE A 124 8.26 -6.75 3.91
C ILE A 124 8.17 -8.04 3.07
N THR A 125 7.29 -8.96 3.43
CA THR A 125 7.09 -10.19 2.65
C THR A 125 6.45 -9.90 1.30
N PHE A 126 5.48 -8.98 1.23
CA PHE A 126 4.93 -8.49 -0.04
C PHE A 126 6.01 -7.85 -0.92
N MET A 127 6.86 -6.99 -0.35
CA MET A 127 7.94 -6.33 -1.08
C MET A 127 9.00 -7.35 -1.56
N LYS A 128 9.31 -8.38 -0.77
CA LYS A 128 10.18 -9.48 -1.20
C LYS A 128 9.64 -10.19 -2.43
N LEU A 129 8.33 -10.47 -2.49
CA LEU A 129 7.70 -11.10 -3.66
C LEU A 129 7.67 -10.17 -4.88
N ARG A 130 7.50 -8.85 -4.67
CA ARG A 130 7.43 -7.87 -5.76
C ARG A 130 8.78 -7.62 -6.45
N ILE A 131 9.85 -7.57 -5.66
CA ILE A 131 11.21 -7.27 -6.15
C ILE A 131 11.98 -8.55 -6.50
N ASP A 132 11.65 -9.67 -5.84
CA ASP A 132 12.18 -11.02 -6.03
C ASP A 132 13.69 -11.17 -5.70
N ARG A 133 14.58 -10.47 -6.42
CA ARG A 133 16.05 -10.57 -6.31
C ARG A 133 16.66 -9.81 -5.13
N VAL A 134 16.06 -9.95 -3.95
CA VAL A 134 16.49 -9.28 -2.70
C VAL A 134 16.68 -10.28 -1.55
N LEU A 135 17.61 -10.03 -0.63
CA LEU A 135 17.78 -10.85 0.56
C LEU A 135 16.84 -10.38 1.66
N LYS A 136 16.06 -11.29 2.27
CA LYS A 136 15.24 -10.98 3.44
C LYS A 136 16.01 -11.35 4.72
N ILE A 137 16.10 -10.42 5.65
CA ILE A 137 16.81 -10.58 6.93
C ILE A 137 15.87 -10.15 8.07
N ASP A 138 15.77 -10.96 9.11
CA ASP A 138 15.03 -10.59 10.33
C ASP A 138 16.01 -10.02 11.36
N LEU A 139 15.68 -8.84 11.93
CA LEU A 139 16.54 -8.04 12.80
C LEU A 139 15.99 -8.01 14.23
N LYS A 140 15.74 -9.19 14.81
CA LYS A 140 15.07 -9.32 16.12
C LYS A 140 15.89 -8.77 17.30
N ASP A 141 17.22 -8.77 17.18
CA ASP A 141 18.14 -8.45 18.28
C ASP A 141 18.84 -7.09 18.12
N LEU A 142 18.43 -6.28 17.14
CA LEU A 142 19.03 -4.96 16.90
C LEU A 142 18.14 -3.85 17.44
N SER A 143 18.76 -2.84 18.01
CA SER A 143 18.07 -1.62 18.44
C SER A 143 17.65 -0.76 17.24
N ASP A 144 16.59 0.06 17.39
CA ASP A 144 16.10 0.98 16.34
C ASP A 144 17.25 1.82 15.74
N ALA A 145 18.16 2.32 16.57
CA ALA A 145 19.30 3.13 16.12
C ALA A 145 20.32 2.32 15.30
N GLU A 146 20.58 1.07 15.68
CA GLU A 146 21.49 0.20 14.93
C GLU A 146 20.90 -0.21 13.58
N VAL A 147 19.59 -0.51 13.53
CA VAL A 147 18.89 -0.89 12.30
C VAL A 147 18.96 0.24 11.27
N LEU A 148 18.77 1.48 11.72
CA LEU A 148 18.74 2.69 10.89
C LEU A 148 20.13 3.28 10.61
N ALA A 149 21.20 2.67 11.12
CA ALA A 149 22.56 3.18 10.93
C ALA A 149 23.05 2.99 9.48
N ALA A 150 23.06 4.10 8.73
CA ALA A 150 23.65 4.16 7.40
C ALA A 150 25.19 4.17 7.47
N GLY A 151 25.83 3.39 6.59
CA GLY A 151 27.28 3.28 6.46
C GLY A 151 27.89 4.18 5.38
N GLY A 152 27.08 4.62 4.42
CA GLY A 152 27.52 5.44 3.31
C GLY A 152 26.35 6.08 2.57
N GLU A 153 26.62 6.58 1.36
CA GLU A 153 25.63 7.21 0.51
C GLU A 153 25.35 6.37 -0.74
N VAL A 154 24.11 6.46 -1.23
CA VAL A 154 23.73 5.90 -2.53
C VAL A 154 24.29 6.82 -3.63
N PRO A 155 25.07 6.30 -4.58
CA PRO A 155 25.58 7.14 -5.66
C PRO A 155 24.45 7.65 -6.57
N ASP A 156 24.72 8.74 -7.27
CA ASP A 156 23.80 9.22 -8.29
C ASP A 156 23.88 8.33 -9.53
N PHE A 157 22.72 7.83 -9.99
CA PHE A 157 22.63 6.99 -11.18
C PHE A 157 22.36 7.85 -12.41
N PRO A 158 23.28 7.88 -13.40
CA PRO A 158 23.07 8.64 -14.63
C PRO A 158 21.95 8.04 -15.46
N ALA A 159 21.35 8.87 -16.32
CA ALA A 159 20.36 8.38 -17.26
C ALA A 159 20.96 7.42 -18.30
N PRO A 160 20.25 6.34 -18.66
CA PRO A 160 20.64 5.54 -19.80
C PRO A 160 20.59 6.39 -21.07
N ALA A 161 21.50 6.13 -21.99
CA ALA A 161 21.61 6.86 -23.26
C ALA A 161 20.34 6.75 -24.12
N LYS A 162 19.57 5.66 -23.97
CA LYS A 162 18.34 5.41 -24.72
C LYS A 162 17.22 5.06 -23.76
N TRP A 163 16.26 5.97 -23.63
CA TRP A 163 15.02 5.76 -22.88
C TRP A 163 13.88 5.50 -23.86
N THR A 164 13.18 4.37 -23.69
CA THR A 164 12.14 3.91 -24.63
C THR A 164 10.74 3.99 -24.06
N ALA A 165 10.57 4.28 -22.77
CA ALA A 165 9.25 4.36 -22.15
C ALA A 165 8.55 5.67 -22.54
N PRO A 166 7.20 5.67 -22.64
CA PRO A 166 6.42 6.85 -23.07
C PRO A 166 6.27 7.92 -21.98
N TYR A 167 6.90 7.75 -20.81
CA TYR A 167 6.85 8.66 -19.66
C TYR A 167 8.27 9.02 -19.22
N ALA A 168 8.43 10.13 -18.49
CA ALA A 168 9.73 10.52 -17.96
C ALA A 168 10.15 9.63 -16.77
N ARG A 169 11.44 9.31 -16.71
CA ARG A 169 12.01 8.59 -15.56
C ARG A 169 12.02 9.49 -14.32
N TYR A 170 11.97 8.89 -13.14
CA TYR A 170 12.15 9.64 -11.89
C TYR A 170 13.49 10.38 -11.82
N THR A 171 13.45 11.55 -11.20
CA THR A 171 14.66 12.32 -10.89
C THR A 171 15.54 11.51 -9.94
N PRO A 172 16.84 11.34 -10.26
CA PRO A 172 17.80 10.74 -9.34
C PRO A 172 17.73 11.41 -7.96
N GLY A 173 17.86 10.61 -6.91
CA GLY A 173 17.76 11.08 -5.53
C GLY A 173 16.33 11.08 -4.95
N TRP A 174 15.31 10.63 -5.69
CA TRP A 174 13.94 10.51 -5.17
C TRP A 174 13.85 9.68 -3.87
N TRP A 175 14.76 8.73 -3.70
CA TRP A 175 14.84 7.85 -2.53
C TRP A 175 15.26 8.54 -1.23
N LYS A 176 15.92 9.71 -1.32
CA LYS A 176 16.37 10.48 -0.14
C LYS A 176 15.20 10.89 0.76
N ALA A 177 13.98 10.98 0.21
CA ALA A 177 12.76 11.26 0.95
C ALA A 177 12.37 10.18 1.98
N PHE A 178 12.94 8.96 1.87
CA PHE A 178 12.62 7.83 2.73
C PHE A 178 13.77 7.44 3.68
N TYR A 179 14.82 8.28 3.75
CA TYR A 179 15.86 8.09 4.75
C TYR A 179 15.32 8.34 6.16
N PRO A 180 15.88 7.67 7.17
CA PRO A 180 15.49 7.92 8.55
C PRO A 180 15.70 9.40 8.89
N PRO A 181 14.79 10.00 9.69
CA PRO A 181 14.94 11.38 10.12
C PRO A 181 16.26 11.54 10.89
N GLN A 182 17.08 12.51 10.48
CA GLN A 182 18.27 12.92 11.23
C GLN A 182 17.79 13.83 12.37
N HIS A 183 17.69 13.28 13.58
CA HIS A 183 17.37 14.03 14.80
C HIS A 183 18.64 14.50 15.51
#